data_AF-A0A950FNE2-F1
#
_entry.id   AF-A0A950FNE2-F1
#
_cell.length_a   1.000
_cell.length_b   1.000
_cell.length_c   1.000
_cell.angle_alpha   90.00
_cell.angle_beta   90.00
_cell.angle_gamma   90.00
#
_symmetry.space_group_name_H-M   'P 1'
#
loop_
_entity.id
_entity.type
_entity.pdbx_description
1 polymer ?
#
loop_
_entity_poly.entity_id
_entity_poly.type
_entity_poly.pdbx_seq_one_letter_code
_entity_poly.pdbx_strand_id
1 'polypeptide(L)'
;MTTPQPVESVFSRGWELLTRNWIIIVPGIVIGAILGVLRVVLAPPAMYTTDAAGTTVYNTGALGATLLSTALLSLVGLIAYIANQAFTTGMAGAAWQRGVATLADGVAAFQEDAGRIIITAIGLILLAIVAVILSIPTIGIALLAFYLFTLYAMPAAIVGNRPGFSSIAESFRITLARFVPTLILGIVIFVITLVATFIAAVLHAIPFLGPIVGGILTQIVVAYATLVVVGEYLNLRNTGAIAPPSTPNTPGAPVV
;
A
#
# COMPACT_ATOMS: atom_id res chain seq x y z
N MET A 1 -24.05 12.18 -19.89
CA MET A 1 -22.62 12.21 -19.52
C MET A 1 -22.49 13.08 -18.29
N THR A 2 -22.12 12.51 -17.14
CA THR A 2 -21.82 13.30 -15.94
C THR A 2 -20.46 13.97 -16.14
N THR A 3 -20.37 15.27 -15.88
CA THR A 3 -19.09 15.99 -15.88
C THR A 3 -18.13 15.30 -14.91
N PRO A 4 -16.83 15.14 -15.27
CA PRO A 4 -15.85 14.56 -14.37
C PRO A 4 -15.85 15.32 -13.05
N GLN A 5 -15.97 14.62 -11.92
CA GLN A 5 -15.88 15.30 -10.63
C GLN A 5 -14.50 15.96 -10.50
N PRO A 6 -14.43 17.20 -9.98
CA PRO A 6 -13.16 17.87 -9.73
C PRO A 6 -12.35 17.08 -8.70
N VAL A 7 -11.03 17.03 -8.87
CA VAL A 7 -10.11 16.26 -8.01
C VAL A 7 -10.25 16.69 -6.53
N GLU A 8 -10.53 17.98 -6.31
CA GLU A 8 -10.77 18.59 -5.01
C GLU A 8 -11.94 17.94 -4.27
N SER A 9 -12.99 17.54 -4.99
CA SER A 9 -14.15 16.86 -4.40
C SER A 9 -13.82 15.44 -3.92
N VAL A 10 -12.85 14.78 -4.55
CA VAL A 10 -12.38 13.45 -4.13
C VAL A 10 -11.60 13.55 -2.82
N PHE A 11 -10.76 14.59 -2.67
CA PHE A 11 -10.04 14.85 -1.43
C PHE A 11 -10.98 15.22 -0.27
N SER A 12 -11.92 16.16 -0.49
CA SER A 12 -12.86 16.59 0.56
C SER A 12 -13.75 15.43 1.03
N ARG A 13 -14.29 14.66 0.09
CA ARG A 13 -15.11 13.49 0.40
C ARG A 13 -14.28 12.35 1.00
N GLY A 14 -13.04 12.17 0.56
CA GLY A 14 -12.11 11.22 1.19
C GLY A 14 -11.88 11.52 2.67
N TRP A 15 -11.76 12.80 3.03
CA TRP A 15 -11.63 13.23 4.42
C TRP A 15 -12.91 13.00 5.24
N GLU A 16 -14.06 13.34 4.67
CA GLU A 16 -15.37 13.07 5.29
C GLU A 16 -15.56 11.56 5.55
N LEU A 17 -15.22 10.72 4.57
CA LEU A 17 -15.31 9.27 4.70
C LEU A 17 -14.36 8.74 5.77
N LEU A 18 -13.14 9.27 5.88
CA LEU A 18 -12.18 8.85 6.90
C LEU A 18 -12.65 9.21 8.31
N THR A 19 -13.14 10.44 8.50
CA THR A 19 -13.64 10.89 9.82
C THR A 19 -14.88 10.12 10.27
N ARG A 20 -15.76 9.75 9.32
CA ARG A 20 -16.91 8.87 9.59
C ARG A 20 -16.52 7.40 9.79
N ASN A 21 -15.45 6.94 9.15
CA ASN A 21 -15.01 5.54 9.13
C ASN A 21 -13.57 5.38 9.62
N TRP A 22 -13.28 5.85 10.83
CA TRP A 22 -11.93 5.77 11.43
C TRP A 22 -11.40 4.33 11.55
N ILE A 23 -12.30 3.33 11.52
CA ILE A 23 -11.97 1.91 11.57
C ILE A 23 -11.04 1.46 10.43
N ILE A 24 -10.97 2.20 9.32
CA ILE A 24 -10.04 1.92 8.19
C ILE A 24 -8.57 1.99 8.64
N ILE A 25 -8.26 2.73 9.71
CA ILE A 25 -6.90 2.88 10.25
C ILE A 25 -6.48 1.65 11.07
N VAL A 26 -7.45 0.92 11.64
CA VAL A 26 -7.21 -0.16 12.62
C VAL A 26 -6.35 -1.30 12.07
N PRO A 27 -6.55 -1.83 10.84
CA PRO A 27 -5.70 -2.89 10.29
C PRO A 27 -4.21 -2.52 10.30
N GLY A 28 -3.90 -1.27 9.92
CA GLY A 28 -2.52 -0.77 9.89
C GLY A 28 -1.89 -0.68 11.27
N ILE A 29 -2.65 -0.27 12.29
CA ILE A 29 -2.18 -0.21 13.68
C ILE A 29 -1.92 -1.62 14.22
N VAL A 30 -2.86 -2.55 14.02
CA VAL A 30 -2.74 -3.93 14.49
C VAL A 30 -1.56 -4.64 13.83
N ILE A 31 -1.42 -4.51 12.50
CA ILE A 31 -0.31 -5.07 11.75
C ILE A 31 1.02 -4.46 12.19
N GLY A 32 1.08 -3.14 12.36
CA GLY A 32 2.26 -2.44 12.85
C GLY A 32 2.69 -2.92 14.24
N ALA A 33 1.74 -3.12 15.15
CA ALA A 33 2.00 -3.64 16.49
C ALA A 33 2.56 -5.08 16.45
N ILE A 34 1.95 -5.96 15.66
CA ILE A 34 2.42 -7.35 15.47
C ILE A 34 3.85 -7.35 14.90
N LEU A 35 4.12 -6.57 13.86
CA LEU A 35 5.46 -6.46 13.29
C LEU A 35 6.48 -5.86 14.28
N GLY A 36 6.06 -4.91 15.11
CA GLY A 36 6.88 -4.35 16.18
C GLY A 36 7.31 -5.40 17.19
N VAL A 37 6.37 -6.22 17.68
CA VAL A 37 6.66 -7.34 18.59
C VAL A 37 7.58 -8.37 17.92
N LEU A 38 7.28 -8.76 16.68
CA LEU A 38 8.11 -9.71 15.93
C LEU A 38 9.53 -9.18 15.73
N ARG A 39 9.70 -7.88 15.48
CA ARG A 39 11.02 -7.26 15.33
C ARG A 39 11.83 -7.30 16.62
N VAL A 40 11.19 -7.18 17.78
CA VAL A 40 11.87 -7.32 19.09
C VAL A 40 12.25 -8.77 19.34
N VAL A 41 11.35 -9.72 19.06
CA VAL A 41 11.58 -11.16 19.29
C VAL A 41 12.63 -11.74 18.33
N LEU A 42 12.62 -11.31 17.06
CA LEU A 42 13.53 -11.76 16.01
C LEU A 42 14.68 -10.76 15.77
N ALA A 43 14.95 -9.88 16.73
CA ALA A 43 16.02 -8.90 16.61
C ALA A 43 17.35 -9.63 16.33
N PRO A 44 18.09 -9.25 15.27
CA PRO A 44 19.35 -9.91 14.97
C PRO A 44 20.33 -9.75 16.14
N PRO A 45 21.06 -10.82 16.51
CA PRO A 45 22.07 -10.72 17.56
C PRO A 45 23.14 -9.71 17.17
N ALA A 46 23.75 -9.04 18.16
CA ALA A 46 24.80 -8.08 17.91
C ALA A 46 25.97 -8.75 17.17
N MET A 47 26.31 -8.24 15.97
CA MET A 47 27.43 -8.75 15.17
C MET A 47 28.79 -8.47 15.81
N TYR A 48 28.84 -7.46 16.65
CA TYR A 48 30.02 -7.07 17.41
C TYR A 48 29.71 -7.24 18.89
N THR A 49 30.57 -7.99 19.57
CA THR A 49 30.55 -8.10 21.02
C THR A 49 31.90 -7.62 21.54
N THR A 50 31.86 -6.66 22.46
CA THR A 50 33.05 -6.21 23.17
C THR A 50 33.20 -7.04 24.44
N ASP A 51 34.33 -7.72 24.58
CA ASP A 51 34.61 -8.50 25.79
C ASP A 51 34.98 -7.60 26.98
N ALA A 52 35.16 -8.21 28.17
CA ALA A 52 35.53 -7.49 29.38
C ALA A 52 36.91 -6.82 29.30
N ALA A 53 37.76 -7.21 28.34
CA ALA A 53 39.06 -6.61 28.09
C ALA A 53 38.99 -5.43 27.10
N GLY A 54 37.80 -5.11 26.57
CA GLY A 54 37.61 -4.03 25.59
C GLY A 54 37.88 -4.46 24.15
N THR A 55 38.08 -5.75 23.89
CA THR A 55 38.32 -6.27 22.54
C THR A 55 36.99 -6.47 21.84
N THR A 56 36.78 -5.77 20.73
CA THR A 56 35.61 -5.96 19.87
C THR A 56 35.85 -7.12 18.92
N VAL A 57 35.12 -8.22 19.10
CA VAL A 57 35.22 -9.41 18.26
C VAL A 57 34.03 -9.46 17.31
N TYR A 58 34.31 -9.76 16.03
CA TYR A 58 33.27 -10.03 15.03
C TYR A 58 32.76 -11.47 15.18
N ASN A 59 31.47 -11.64 15.47
CA ASN A 59 30.86 -12.95 15.61
C ASN A 59 30.35 -13.46 14.26
N THR A 60 31.15 -14.28 13.58
CA THR A 60 30.76 -14.90 12.29
C THR A 60 29.55 -15.82 12.41
N GLY A 61 29.31 -16.43 13.58
CA GLY A 61 28.09 -17.20 13.86
C GLY A 61 26.84 -16.32 13.92
N ALA A 62 26.97 -15.07 14.34
CA ALA A 62 25.88 -14.10 14.34
C ALA A 62 25.49 -13.66 12.92
N LEU A 63 26.36 -13.80 11.92
CA LEU A 63 26.04 -13.48 10.52
C LEU A 63 24.92 -14.36 9.99
N GLY A 64 25.02 -15.68 10.17
CA GLY A 64 23.99 -16.63 9.73
C GLY A 64 22.64 -16.37 10.40
N ALA A 65 22.64 -16.15 11.71
CA ALA A 65 21.44 -15.81 12.47
C ALA A 65 20.82 -14.47 12.03
N THR A 66 21.65 -13.45 11.75
CA THR A 66 21.22 -12.13 11.29
C THR A 66 20.60 -12.18 9.90
N LEU A 67 21.20 -12.95 8.97
CA LEU A 67 20.66 -13.11 7.62
C LEU A 67 19.31 -13.83 7.65
N LEU A 68 19.20 -14.90 8.43
CA LEU A 68 17.95 -15.65 8.57
C LEU A 68 16.85 -14.79 9.21
N SER A 69 17.15 -14.09 10.31
CA SER A 69 16.16 -13.25 10.98
C SER A 69 15.69 -12.09 10.11
N THR A 70 16.61 -11.46 9.38
CA THR A 70 16.29 -10.38 8.43
C THR A 70 15.43 -10.90 7.28
N ALA A 71 15.76 -12.07 6.73
CA ALA A 71 14.99 -12.68 5.65
C ALA A 71 13.56 -13.03 6.10
N LEU A 72 13.41 -13.63 7.28
CA LEU A 72 12.11 -13.95 7.88
C LEU A 72 11.29 -12.68 8.18
N LEU A 73 11.89 -11.67 8.81
CA LEU A 73 11.23 -10.40 9.09
C LEU A 73 10.80 -9.68 7.80
N SER A 74 11.60 -9.75 6.75
CA SER A 74 11.27 -9.17 5.45
C SER A 74 10.09 -9.89 4.79
N LEU A 75 10.06 -11.23 4.85
CA LEU A 75 8.97 -12.03 4.31
C LEU A 75 7.66 -11.76 5.07
N VAL A 76 7.69 -11.77 6.41
CA VAL A 76 6.51 -11.47 7.23
C VAL A 76 6.06 -10.03 7.02
N GLY A 77 7.00 -9.08 6.96
CA GLY A 77 6.73 -7.68 6.66
C GLY A 77 6.05 -7.49 5.31
N LEU A 78 6.47 -8.24 4.29
CA LEU A 78 5.85 -8.21 2.97
C LEU A 78 4.41 -8.74 3.01
N ILE A 79 4.18 -9.91 3.64
CA ILE A 79 2.84 -10.48 3.78
C ILE A 79 1.92 -9.51 4.55
N ALA A 80 2.44 -8.91 5.61
CA ALA A 80 1.70 -7.98 6.44
C ALA A 80 1.40 -6.67 5.69
N TYR A 81 2.32 -6.18 4.85
CA TYR A 81 2.08 -5.04 3.97
C TYR A 81 0.98 -5.35 2.96
N ILE A 82 1.02 -6.52 2.31
CA ILE A 82 -0.02 -6.97 1.37
C ILE A 82 -1.37 -7.06 2.06
N ALA A 83 -1.43 -7.67 3.24
CA ALA A 83 -2.65 -7.76 4.04
C ALA A 83 -3.16 -6.36 4.39
N ASN A 84 -2.31 -5.46 4.87
CA ASN A 84 -2.72 -4.09 5.20
C ASN A 84 -3.36 -3.40 4.00
N GLN A 85 -2.72 -3.46 2.82
CA GLN A 85 -3.25 -2.87 1.60
C GLN A 85 -4.57 -3.50 1.16
N ALA A 86 -4.72 -4.82 1.30
CA ALA A 86 -5.96 -5.52 0.98
C ALA A 86 -7.13 -5.03 1.85
N PHE A 87 -6.91 -5.00 3.17
CA PHE A 87 -7.91 -4.56 4.13
C PHE A 87 -8.27 -3.09 3.93
N THR A 88 -7.28 -2.18 3.87
CA THR A 88 -7.57 -0.74 3.73
C THR A 88 -8.23 -0.41 2.41
N THR A 89 -7.83 -1.05 1.31
CA THR A 89 -8.43 -0.82 -0.02
C THR A 89 -9.85 -1.37 -0.11
N GLY A 90 -10.10 -2.58 0.43
CA GLY A 90 -11.45 -3.17 0.48
C GLY A 90 -12.41 -2.32 1.31
N MET A 91 -11.98 -1.91 2.50
CA MET A 91 -12.75 -1.02 3.37
C MET A 91 -12.97 0.37 2.75
N ALA A 92 -11.97 0.92 2.05
CA ALA A 92 -12.13 2.17 1.30
C ALA A 92 -13.16 2.03 0.17
N GLY A 93 -13.16 0.92 -0.57
CA GLY A 93 -14.16 0.64 -1.60
C GLY A 93 -15.58 0.59 -1.02
N ALA A 94 -15.76 -0.11 0.09
CA ALA A 94 -17.01 -0.14 0.84
C ALA A 94 -17.47 1.25 1.30
N ALA A 95 -16.57 2.06 1.88
CA ALA A 95 -16.86 3.42 2.32
C ALA A 95 -17.35 4.30 1.17
N TRP A 96 -16.72 4.22 -0.01
CA TRP A 96 -17.13 5.01 -1.17
C TRP A 96 -18.48 4.60 -1.75
N GLN A 97 -18.77 3.29 -1.76
CA GLN A 97 -20.00 2.75 -2.36
C GLN A 97 -21.21 2.86 -1.43
N ARG A 98 -21.03 2.59 -0.13
CA ARG A 98 -22.12 2.50 0.86
C ARG A 98 -22.10 3.62 1.91
N GLY A 99 -21.05 4.43 1.97
CA GLY A 99 -20.86 5.46 2.99
C GLY A 99 -20.37 4.93 4.34
N VAL A 100 -20.27 3.61 4.48
CA VAL A 100 -19.84 2.92 5.71
C VAL A 100 -18.81 1.83 5.39
N ALA A 101 -17.81 1.68 6.25
CA ALA A 101 -16.82 0.61 6.19
C ALA A 101 -16.80 -0.19 7.49
N THR A 102 -16.65 -1.50 7.36
CA THR A 102 -16.54 -2.45 8.46
C THR A 102 -15.30 -3.32 8.28
N LEU A 103 -14.82 -3.94 9.37
CA LEU A 103 -13.71 -4.89 9.26
C LEU A 103 -14.07 -6.10 8.40
N ALA A 104 -15.34 -6.50 8.35
CA ALA A 104 -15.82 -7.58 7.51
C ALA A 104 -15.57 -7.30 6.02
N ASP A 105 -15.63 -6.03 5.59
CA ASP A 105 -15.34 -5.64 4.20
C ASP A 105 -13.86 -5.82 3.86
N GLY A 106 -12.97 -5.52 4.81
CA GLY A 106 -11.54 -5.77 4.67
C GLY A 106 -11.22 -7.26 4.64
N VAL A 107 -11.88 -8.06 5.50
CA VAL A 107 -11.74 -9.51 5.52
C VAL A 107 -12.25 -10.14 4.22
N ALA A 108 -13.42 -9.72 3.74
CA ALA A 108 -14.00 -10.22 2.49
C ALA A 108 -13.08 -9.90 1.31
N ALA A 109 -12.59 -8.66 1.19
CA ALA A 109 -11.63 -8.27 0.17
C ALA A 109 -10.33 -9.09 0.25
N PHE A 110 -9.84 -9.36 1.47
CA PHE A 110 -8.67 -10.22 1.64
C PHE A 110 -8.95 -11.67 1.23
N GLN A 111 -10.08 -12.26 1.61
CA GLN A 111 -10.40 -13.66 1.32
C GLN A 111 -10.72 -13.90 -0.15
N GLU A 112 -11.51 -13.03 -0.78
CA GLU A 112 -11.93 -13.17 -2.17
C GLU A 112 -10.76 -12.91 -3.14
N ASP A 113 -9.90 -11.95 -2.80
CA ASP A 113 -8.84 -11.49 -3.70
C ASP A 113 -7.42 -11.85 -3.26
N ALA A 114 -7.19 -12.55 -2.14
CA ALA A 114 -5.83 -12.87 -1.64
C ALA A 114 -4.89 -13.38 -2.74
N GLY A 115 -5.33 -14.38 -3.52
CA GLY A 115 -4.51 -14.94 -4.60
C GLY A 115 -4.19 -13.92 -5.69
N ARG A 116 -5.14 -13.04 -6.02
CA ARG A 116 -4.97 -12.01 -7.05
C ARG A 116 -4.09 -10.87 -6.58
N ILE A 117 -4.26 -10.46 -5.34
CA ILE A 117 -3.44 -9.45 -4.68
C ILE A 117 -2.00 -9.94 -4.57
N ILE A 118 -1.76 -11.22 -4.25
CA ILE A 118 -0.41 -11.80 -4.25
C ILE A 118 0.24 -11.69 -5.63
N ILE A 119 -0.47 -12.07 -6.70
CA ILE A 119 0.08 -11.98 -8.07
C ILE A 119 0.34 -10.51 -8.44
N THR A 120 -0.58 -9.59 -8.14
CA THR A 120 -0.38 -8.15 -8.37
C THR A 120 0.80 -7.63 -7.56
N ALA A 121 0.93 -8.02 -6.29
CA ALA A 121 2.05 -7.62 -5.43
C ALA A 121 3.39 -8.12 -5.97
N ILE A 122 3.47 -9.38 -6.45
CA ILE A 122 4.67 -9.90 -7.12
C ILE A 122 5.00 -9.06 -8.35
N GLY A 123 4.01 -8.75 -9.19
CA GLY A 123 4.19 -7.88 -10.36
C GLY A 123 4.70 -6.49 -9.98
N LEU A 124 4.15 -5.88 -8.93
CA LEU A 124 4.57 -4.60 -8.39
C LEU A 124 5.99 -4.64 -7.84
N ILE A 125 6.39 -5.72 -7.15
CA ILE A 125 7.76 -5.91 -6.64
C ILE A 125 8.75 -6.01 -7.80
N LEU A 126 8.45 -6.82 -8.83
CA LEU A 126 9.32 -6.94 -10.00
C LEU A 126 9.48 -5.59 -10.71
N LEU A 127 8.39 -4.85 -10.89
CA LEU A 127 8.44 -3.50 -11.46
C LEU A 127 9.19 -2.51 -10.56
N ALA A 128 9.04 -2.61 -9.24
CA ALA A 128 9.77 -1.78 -8.28
C ALA A 128 11.28 -2.03 -8.36
N ILE A 129 11.70 -3.30 -8.49
CA ILE A 129 13.12 -3.65 -8.66
C ILE A 129 13.67 -3.00 -9.94
N VAL A 130 12.95 -3.10 -11.05
CA VAL A 130 13.33 -2.45 -12.31
C VAL A 130 13.41 -0.93 -12.14
N ALA A 131 12.43 -0.33 -11.46
CA ALA A 131 12.40 1.11 -11.20
C ALA A 131 13.57 1.56 -10.30
N VAL A 132 13.95 0.77 -9.29
CA VAL A 132 15.12 1.03 -8.42
C VAL A 132 16.42 0.98 -9.22
N ILE A 133 16.61 -0.03 -10.08
CA ILE A 133 17.79 -0.13 -10.94
C ILE A 133 17.87 1.08 -11.89
N LEU A 134 16.75 1.44 -12.52
CA LEU A 134 16.66 2.61 -13.40
C LEU A 134 16.74 3.94 -12.65
N SER A 135 16.50 3.96 -11.34
CA SER A 135 16.57 5.19 -10.54
C SER A 135 17.99 5.77 -10.47
N ILE A 136 19.01 4.92 -10.57
CA ILE A 136 20.42 5.31 -10.52
C ILE A 136 20.78 6.22 -11.70
N PRO A 137 20.59 5.81 -12.97
CA PRO A 137 20.86 6.70 -14.11
C PRO A 137 19.84 7.83 -14.27
N THR A 138 18.63 7.72 -13.68
CA THR A 138 17.55 8.71 -13.87
C THR A 138 17.38 9.69 -12.70
N ILE A 139 18.29 9.70 -11.71
CA ILE A 139 18.22 10.56 -10.51
C ILE A 139 16.83 10.45 -9.84
N GLY A 140 16.32 9.22 -9.72
CA GLY A 140 15.04 8.94 -9.07
C GLY A 140 13.78 9.17 -9.90
N ILE A 141 13.87 9.71 -11.13
CA ILE A 141 12.69 9.91 -12.00
C ILE A 141 11.97 8.58 -12.27
N ALA A 142 12.70 7.46 -12.39
CA ALA A 142 12.09 6.15 -12.55
C ALA A 142 11.20 5.72 -11.37
N LEU A 143 11.54 6.11 -10.14
CA LEU A 143 10.71 5.82 -8.95
C LEU A 143 9.43 6.67 -8.94
N LEU A 144 9.54 7.93 -9.35
CA LEU A 144 8.36 8.79 -9.52
C LEU A 144 7.42 8.24 -10.60
N ALA A 145 7.97 7.82 -11.73
CA ALA A 145 7.20 7.17 -12.79
C ALA A 145 6.53 5.89 -12.27
N PHE A 146 7.27 5.01 -11.60
CA PHE A 146 6.72 3.81 -10.98
C PHE A 146 5.54 4.15 -10.07
N TYR A 147 5.72 5.07 -9.12
CA TYR A 147 4.67 5.52 -8.21
C TYR A 147 3.40 6.00 -8.95
N LEU A 148 3.56 6.86 -9.97
CA LEU A 148 2.43 7.38 -10.74
C LEU A 148 1.72 6.31 -11.58
N PHE A 149 2.47 5.40 -12.19
CA PHE A 149 1.91 4.35 -13.05
C PHE A 149 1.30 3.19 -12.27
N THR A 150 1.70 2.97 -11.01
CA THR A 150 1.15 1.91 -10.14
C THR A 150 0.14 2.41 -9.12
N LEU A 151 -0.18 3.71 -9.11
CA LEU A 151 -1.08 4.33 -8.14
C LEU A 151 -2.42 3.60 -8.03
N TYR A 152 -3.01 3.19 -9.16
CA TYR A 152 -4.32 2.54 -9.21
C TYR A 152 -4.26 1.01 -9.22
N ALA A 153 -3.08 0.40 -9.12
CA ALA A 153 -2.95 -1.06 -9.26
C ALA A 153 -3.71 -1.83 -8.16
N MET A 154 -3.63 -1.37 -6.90
CA MET A 154 -4.33 -2.03 -5.79
C MET A 154 -5.86 -1.79 -5.83
N PRO A 155 -6.36 -0.55 -6.04
CA PRO A 155 -7.78 -0.33 -6.31
C PRO A 155 -8.32 -1.14 -7.48
N ALA A 156 -7.57 -1.24 -8.59
CA ALA A 156 -7.98 -2.05 -9.74
C ALA A 156 -8.00 -3.54 -9.41
N ALA A 157 -7.05 -4.04 -8.61
CA ALA A 157 -7.02 -5.43 -8.19
C ALA A 157 -8.22 -5.80 -7.32
N ILE A 158 -8.50 -4.98 -6.30
CA ILE A 158 -9.48 -5.28 -5.25
C ILE A 158 -10.87 -4.78 -5.62
N VAL A 159 -11.01 -3.48 -5.87
CA VAL A 159 -12.32 -2.86 -6.18
C VAL A 159 -12.69 -3.08 -7.66
N GLY A 160 -11.68 -3.12 -8.53
CA GLY A 160 -11.83 -3.38 -9.97
C GLY A 160 -12.01 -4.85 -10.32
N ASN A 161 -11.78 -5.76 -9.37
CA ASN A 161 -11.85 -7.21 -9.58
C ASN A 161 -10.92 -7.70 -10.73
N ARG A 162 -9.76 -7.05 -10.91
CA ARG A 162 -8.81 -7.33 -12.00
C ARG A 162 -7.58 -8.08 -11.50
N PRO A 163 -7.38 -9.35 -11.86
CA PRO A 163 -6.28 -10.14 -11.30
C PRO A 163 -4.90 -9.78 -11.88
N GLY A 164 -3.88 -9.83 -11.04
CA GLY A 164 -2.47 -9.94 -11.44
C GLY A 164 -1.95 -8.78 -12.27
N PHE A 165 -1.39 -9.07 -13.45
CA PHE A 165 -0.84 -8.03 -14.34
C PHE A 165 -1.93 -7.18 -15.02
N SER A 166 -3.18 -7.65 -15.06
CA SER A 166 -4.27 -6.89 -15.68
C SER A 166 -4.63 -5.63 -14.89
N SER A 167 -4.51 -5.65 -13.56
CA SER A 167 -4.69 -4.45 -12.72
C SER A 167 -3.56 -3.44 -12.89
N ILE A 168 -2.33 -3.92 -13.07
CA ILE A 168 -1.18 -3.07 -13.39
C ILE A 168 -1.38 -2.41 -14.75
N ALA A 169 -1.71 -3.18 -15.79
CA ALA A 169 -1.98 -2.65 -17.13
C ALA A 169 -3.14 -1.63 -17.13
N GLU A 170 -4.18 -1.88 -16.34
CA GLU A 170 -5.27 -0.92 -16.14
C GLU A 170 -4.79 0.36 -15.47
N SER A 171 -3.96 0.27 -14.41
CA SER A 171 -3.35 1.43 -13.76
C SER A 171 -2.53 2.26 -14.76
N PHE A 172 -1.72 1.62 -15.60
CA PHE A 172 -0.97 2.30 -16.66
C PHE A 172 -1.88 3.01 -17.66
N ARG A 173 -2.93 2.33 -18.13
CA ARG A 173 -3.90 2.90 -19.08
C ARG A 173 -4.61 4.12 -18.49
N ILE A 174 -5.03 4.04 -17.23
CA ILE A 174 -5.67 5.15 -16.51
C ILE A 174 -4.70 6.33 -16.41
N THR A 175 -3.47 6.08 -15.94
CA THR A 175 -2.46 7.11 -15.76
C THR A 175 -2.11 7.78 -17.10
N LEU A 176 -2.01 7.05 -18.21
CA LEU A 176 -1.76 7.64 -19.53
C LEU A 176 -2.96 8.44 -20.04
N ALA A 177 -4.18 7.94 -19.89
CA ALA A 177 -5.39 8.61 -20.35
C ALA A 177 -5.66 9.92 -19.58
N ARG A 178 -5.27 9.98 -18.30
CA ARG A 178 -5.45 11.16 -17.43
C ARG A 178 -4.18 11.47 -16.65
N PHE A 179 -3.10 11.73 -17.38
CA PHE A 179 -1.80 11.99 -16.78
C PHE A 179 -1.81 13.20 -15.86
N VAL A 180 -2.36 14.33 -16.29
CA VAL A 180 -2.36 15.58 -15.50
C VAL A 180 -3.14 15.43 -14.18
N PRO A 181 -4.40 14.95 -14.14
CA PRO A 181 -5.09 14.71 -12.88
C PRO A 181 -4.37 13.71 -11.97
N THR A 182 -3.84 12.62 -12.53
CA THR A 182 -3.11 11.60 -11.76
C THR A 182 -1.80 12.16 -11.19
N LEU A 183 -1.10 13.01 -11.93
CA LEU A 183 0.09 13.70 -11.47
C LEU A 183 -0.23 14.64 -10.30
N ILE A 184 -1.30 15.44 -10.40
CA ILE A 184 -1.74 16.31 -9.31
C ILE A 184 -2.08 15.48 -8.06
N LEU A 185 -2.88 14.42 -8.23
CA LEU A 185 -3.23 13.48 -7.16
C LEU A 185 -1.98 12.90 -6.49
N GLY A 186 -1.06 12.39 -7.30
CA GLY A 186 0.20 11.80 -6.86
C GLY A 186 1.07 12.78 -6.09
N ILE A 187 1.22 14.02 -6.57
CA ILE A 187 1.98 15.09 -5.91
C ILE A 187 1.36 15.44 -4.56
N VAL A 188 0.04 15.63 -4.49
CA VAL A 188 -0.63 15.99 -3.23
C VAL A 188 -0.46 14.87 -2.19
N ILE A 189 -0.68 13.61 -2.57
CA ILE A 189 -0.46 12.45 -1.68
C ILE A 189 1.00 12.38 -1.23
N PHE A 190 1.95 12.62 -2.15
CA PHE A 190 3.38 12.65 -1.83
C PHE A 190 3.71 13.72 -0.81
N VAL A 191 3.23 14.96 -1.00
CA VAL A 191 3.44 16.07 -0.06
C VAL A 191 2.85 15.76 1.32
N ILE A 192 1.63 15.23 1.39
CA ILE A 192 1.00 14.85 2.67
C ILE A 192 1.82 13.75 3.38
N THR A 193 2.27 12.75 2.63
CA THR A 193 3.09 11.65 3.17
C THR A 193 4.45 12.15 3.66
N LEU A 194 5.07 13.08 2.92
CA LEU A 194 6.32 13.72 3.30
C LEU A 194 6.18 14.49 4.61
N VAL A 195 5.13 15.32 4.74
CA VAL A 195 4.83 16.09 5.96
C VAL A 195 4.58 15.15 7.14
N ALA A 196 3.78 14.11 6.95
CA ALA A 196 3.51 13.13 8.01
C ALA A 196 4.77 12.37 8.44
N THR A 197 5.65 12.02 7.50
CA THR A 197 6.93 11.39 7.79
C THR A 197 7.84 12.31 8.59
N PHE A 198 7.88 13.60 8.24
CA PHE A 198 8.65 14.59 8.99
C PHE A 198 8.12 14.76 10.42
N ILE A 199 6.79 14.88 10.60
CA ILE A 199 6.16 14.94 11.93
C ILE A 199 6.46 13.68 12.73
N ALA A 200 6.32 12.48 12.14
CA ALA A 200 6.63 11.22 12.80
C ALA A 200 8.10 11.14 13.23
N ALA A 201 9.03 11.61 12.38
CA ALA A 201 10.45 11.67 12.72
C ALA A 201 10.74 12.61 13.90
N VAL A 202 10.07 13.77 13.97
CA VAL A 202 10.18 14.68 15.12
C VAL A 202 9.60 14.04 16.39
N LEU A 203 8.45 13.37 16.28
CA LEU A 203 7.80 12.70 17.41
C LEU A 203 8.69 11.60 18.01
N HIS A 204 9.52 10.92 17.20
CA HIS A 204 10.47 9.92 17.70
C HIS A 204 11.50 10.47 18.69
N ALA A 205 11.65 11.80 18.83
CA ALA A 205 12.45 12.38 19.90
C ALA A 205 11.87 12.10 21.31
N ILE A 206 10.58 11.77 21.42
CA ILE A 206 9.92 11.39 22.66
C ILE A 206 10.00 9.86 22.81
N PRO A 207 10.73 9.32 23.80
CA PRO A 207 10.80 7.87 24.01
C PRO A 207 9.41 7.27 24.25
N PHE A 208 9.18 6.08 23.70
CA PHE A 208 7.93 5.29 23.79
C PHE A 208 6.69 5.91 23.13
N LEU A 209 6.30 7.15 23.48
CA LEU A 209 5.13 7.81 22.91
C LEU A 209 5.34 8.21 21.45
N GLY A 210 6.56 8.65 21.10
CA GLY A 210 6.91 9.07 19.75
C GLY A 210 6.60 8.05 18.68
N PRO A 211 7.13 6.81 18.78
CA PRO A 211 6.86 5.74 17.83
C PRO A 211 5.38 5.36 17.73
N ILE A 212 4.62 5.39 18.84
CA ILE A 212 3.20 5.04 18.84
C ILE A 212 2.39 6.11 18.09
N VAL A 213 2.56 7.38 18.46
CA VAL A 213 1.83 8.50 17.85
C VAL A 213 2.26 8.68 16.38
N GLY A 214 3.56 8.57 16.10
CA GLY A 214 4.09 8.60 14.74
C GLY A 214 3.51 7.48 13.87
N GLY A 215 3.45 6.25 14.40
CA GLY A 215 2.83 5.12 13.72
C GLY A 215 1.34 5.36 13.41
N ILE A 216 0.57 5.84 14.39
CA ILE A 216 -0.85 6.18 14.20
C ILE A 216 -1.01 7.25 13.11
N LEU A 217 -0.21 8.31 13.16
CA LEU A 217 -0.25 9.38 12.15
C LEU A 217 0.05 8.84 10.75
N THR A 218 1.08 8.01 10.60
CA THR A 218 1.38 7.37 9.32
C THR A 218 0.21 6.52 8.82
N GLN A 219 -0.45 5.75 9.70
CA GLN A 219 -1.61 4.94 9.31
C GLN A 219 -2.83 5.80 8.92
N ILE A 220 -3.05 6.95 9.58
CA ILE A 220 -4.08 7.91 9.18
C ILE A 220 -3.82 8.41 7.76
N VAL A 221 -2.58 8.79 7.45
CA VAL A 221 -2.21 9.28 6.11
C VAL A 221 -2.32 8.19 5.05
N VAL A 222 -1.89 6.96 5.35
CA VAL A 222 -2.05 5.83 4.44
C VAL A 222 -3.52 5.55 4.18
N ALA A 223 -4.37 5.50 5.22
CA ALA A 223 -5.80 5.29 5.07
C ALA A 223 -6.47 6.41 4.25
N TYR A 224 -6.09 7.67 4.48
CA TYR A 224 -6.57 8.81 3.70
C TYR A 224 -6.16 8.69 2.22
N ALA A 225 -4.88 8.42 1.94
CA ALA A 225 -4.37 8.26 0.59
C ALA A 225 -5.09 7.11 -0.13
N THR A 226 -5.27 5.96 0.53
CA THR A 226 -6.03 4.84 -0.03
C THR A 226 -7.47 5.23 -0.35
N LEU A 227 -8.17 5.93 0.55
CA LEU A 227 -9.52 6.44 0.30
C LEU A 227 -9.57 7.35 -0.93
N VAL A 228 -8.65 8.30 -1.03
CA VAL A 228 -8.62 9.25 -2.14
C VAL A 228 -8.37 8.52 -3.47
N VAL A 229 -7.38 7.62 -3.52
CA VAL A 229 -7.03 6.88 -4.74
C VAL A 229 -8.17 5.93 -5.15
N VAL A 230 -8.80 5.24 -4.19
CA VAL A 230 -9.98 4.38 -4.47
C VAL A 230 -11.16 5.21 -4.96
N GLY A 231 -11.39 6.38 -4.37
CA GLY A 231 -12.43 7.32 -4.78
C GLY A 231 -12.27 7.78 -6.22
N GLU A 232 -11.07 8.22 -6.59
CA GLU A 232 -10.78 8.62 -7.97
C GLU A 232 -10.88 7.42 -8.92
N TYR A 233 -10.38 6.24 -8.54
CA TYR A 233 -10.54 5.03 -9.34
C TYR A 233 -12.01 4.72 -9.65
N LEU A 234 -12.89 4.79 -8.64
CA LEU A 234 -14.32 4.56 -8.81
C LEU A 234 -14.99 5.64 -9.66
N ASN A 235 -14.61 6.91 -9.49
CA ASN A 235 -15.09 8.03 -10.31
C ASN A 235 -14.76 7.83 -11.79
N LEU A 236 -13.52 7.42 -12.09
CA LEU A 236 -13.06 7.08 -13.44
C LEU A 236 -13.83 5.90 -14.05
N ARG A 237 -14.14 4.89 -13.23
CA ARG A 237 -14.90 3.73 -13.68
C ARG A 237 -16.36 4.11 -14.00
N ASN A 238 -16.99 4.90 -13.14
CA ASN A 238 -18.38 5.33 -13.30
C ASN A 238 -18.59 6.27 -14.50
N THR A 239 -17.58 7.04 -14.87
CA THR A 239 -17.60 7.91 -16.06
C THR A 239 -17.37 7.16 -17.37
N GLY A 240 -17.13 5.83 -17.32
CA GLY A 240 -16.88 5.01 -18.51
C GLY A 240 -15.48 5.20 -19.11
N ALA A 241 -14.57 5.87 -18.40
CA ALA A 241 -13.17 5.99 -18.84
C ALA A 241 -12.43 4.65 -18.82
N ILE A 242 -13.00 3.64 -18.15
CA ILE A 242 -12.44 2.31 -17.98
C ILE A 242 -13.44 1.30 -18.55
N ALA A 243 -13.01 0.51 -19.54
CA ALA A 243 -13.80 -0.60 -20.06
C ALA A 243 -14.21 -1.57 -18.93
N PRO A 244 -15.40 -2.19 -18.97
CA PRO A 244 -15.80 -3.20 -17.99
C PRO A 244 -14.77 -4.35 -17.89
N PRO A 245 -14.74 -5.10 -16.78
CA PRO A 245 -13.99 -6.35 -16.72
C PRO A 245 -14.47 -7.24 -17.87
N SER A 246 -13.54 -7.76 -18.69
CA SER A 246 -13.88 -8.80 -19.66
C SER A 246 -14.40 -9.99 -18.86
N THR A 247 -15.65 -10.40 -19.08
CA THR A 247 -16.18 -11.64 -18.50
C THR A 247 -15.19 -12.75 -18.83
N PRO A 248 -14.71 -13.53 -17.84
CA PRO A 248 -13.90 -14.70 -18.13
C PRO A 248 -14.63 -15.49 -19.19
N ASN A 249 -13.96 -15.83 -20.29
CA ASN A 249 -14.52 -16.75 -21.27
C ASN A 249 -14.78 -18.05 -20.53
N THR A 250 -15.98 -18.23 -20.00
CA THR A 250 -16.42 -19.50 -19.44
C THR A 250 -16.25 -20.49 -20.58
N PRO A 251 -15.33 -21.47 -20.47
CA PRO A 251 -15.16 -22.47 -21.52
C PRO A 251 -16.54 -23.02 -21.81
N GLY A 252 -17.00 -22.90 -23.05
CA GLY A 252 -18.39 -23.13 -23.42
C GLY A 252 -18.90 -24.39 -22.76
N ALA A 253 -19.97 -24.26 -21.97
CA ALA A 253 -20.63 -25.43 -21.40
C ALA A 253 -20.88 -26.41 -22.56
N PRO A 254 -20.47 -27.69 -22.44
CA PRO A 254 -20.67 -28.66 -23.50
C PRO A 254 -22.16 -28.66 -23.87
N VAL A 255 -22.45 -28.41 -25.13
CA VAL A 255 -23.80 -28.51 -25.68
C VAL A 255 -24.14 -30.00 -25.62
N VAL A 256 -25.07 -30.36 -24.73
CA VAL A 256 -25.63 -31.73 -24.62
C VAL A 256 -26.90 -31.79 -25.44
#